data_AF-A0A3D2L5A6-F1
#
_entry.id   AF-A0A3D2L5A6-F1
#
_cell.length_a   1.000
_cell.length_b   1.000
_cell.length_c   1.000
_cell.angle_alpha   90.00
_cell.angle_beta   90.00
_cell.angle_gamma   90.00
#
_symmetry.space_group_name_H-M   'P 1'
#
loop_
_entity.id
_entity.type
_entity.pdbx_description
1 polymer ?
#
loop_
_entity_poly.entity_id
_entity_poly.type
_entity_poly.pdbx_seq_one_letter_code
_entity_poly.pdbx_strand_id
1 'polypeptide(L)' 'MTPSHETPAPLGTATGPDLRDRPRVYVACLAAYNNGRLHGAWINATEPDEIMEHVRAMLAASPEPDAEEWAIH' A
#
# COMPACT_ATOMS: atom_id res chain seq x y z
N MET A 1 -9.67 15.23 31.90
CA MET A 1 -8.28 15.60 31.56
C MET A 1 -7.94 14.90 30.25
N THR A 2 -7.95 15.64 29.16
CA THR A 2 -7.47 15.19 27.85
C THR A 2 -5.95 14.99 27.92
N PRO A 3 -5.37 13.84 27.52
CA PRO A 3 -3.93 13.78 27.38
C PRO A 3 -3.53 14.66 26.19
N SER A 4 -2.67 15.64 26.46
CA SER A 4 -2.05 16.48 25.43
C SER A 4 -1.16 15.61 24.55
N HIS A 5 -1.37 15.68 23.23
CA HIS A 5 -0.53 15.03 22.24
C HIS A 5 0.78 15.83 22.15
N GLU A 6 1.83 15.35 22.81
CA GLU A 6 3.16 15.94 22.66
C GLU A 6 3.68 15.62 21.26
N THR A 7 3.92 16.66 20.46
CA THR A 7 4.41 16.54 19.09
C THR A 7 5.92 16.31 19.11
N PRO A 8 6.44 15.19 18.59
CA PRO A 8 7.88 15.02 18.48
C PRO A 8 8.46 15.97 17.41
N ALA A 9 9.62 16.56 17.71
CA ALA A 9 10.35 17.47 16.83
C ALA A 9 10.63 16.84 15.45
N PRO A 10 10.63 17.63 14.36
CA PRO A 10 10.82 17.09 13.02
C PRO A 10 12.28 16.66 12.84
N LEU A 11 12.51 15.35 12.83
CA LEU A 11 13.75 14.76 12.34
C LEU A 11 13.58 14.50 10.83
N GLY A 12 14.32 15.25 10.03
CA GLY A 12 14.49 14.97 8.60
C GLY A 12 13.97 16.07 7.70
N THR A 13 14.78 16.38 6.70
CA THR A 13 14.53 17.29 5.59
C THR A 13 13.24 16.92 4.84
N ALA A 14 12.10 17.45 5.27
CA ALA A 14 10.80 17.23 4.65
C ALA A 14 10.59 18.25 3.53
N THR A 15 10.99 17.90 2.30
CA THR A 15 10.42 18.49 1.07
C THR A 15 9.72 17.40 0.25
N GLY A 16 9.17 16.40 0.95
CA GLY A 16 8.24 15.43 0.40
C GLY A 16 6.90 15.55 1.13
N PRO A 17 5.78 15.17 0.49
CA PRO A 17 4.49 15.10 1.18
C PRO A 17 4.61 14.23 2.43
N ASP A 18 4.03 14.67 3.54
CA ASP A 18 4.00 13.86 4.77
C ASP A 18 3.29 12.54 4.45
N LEU A 19 3.95 11.43 4.70
CA LEU A 19 3.36 10.10 4.46
C LEU A 19 2.15 9.84 5.38
N ARG A 20 1.95 10.66 6.41
CA ARG A 20 0.76 10.69 7.27
C ARG A 20 -0.43 11.40 6.61
N ASP A 21 -0.21 12.27 5.63
CA ASP A 21 -1.28 13.05 5.00
C ASP A 21 -2.04 12.27 3.91
N ARG A 22 -1.53 11.11 3.49
CA ARG A 22 -2.19 10.24 2.50
C ARG A 22 -2.21 8.80 3.00
N PRO A 23 -3.37 8.24 3.35
CA PRO A 23 -3.44 6.84 3.74
C PRO A 23 -3.00 5.96 2.57
N ARG A 24 -2.16 4.96 2.84
CA ARG A 24 -1.70 3.99 1.85
C ARG A 24 -1.75 2.59 2.42
N VAL A 25 -2.01 1.62 1.56
CA VAL A 25 -1.96 0.19 1.88
C VAL A 25 -0.99 -0.50 0.94
N TYR A 26 -0.27 -1.49 1.47
CA TYR A 26 0.48 -2.40 0.63
C TYR A 26 -0.41 -3.59 0.29
N VAL A 27 -0.59 -3.86 -1.00
CA VAL A 27 -1.37 -5.00 -1.50
C VAL A 27 -0.44 -5.97 -2.20
N ALA A 28 -0.45 -7.22 -1.75
CA ALA A 28 0.33 -8.31 -2.32
C ALA A 28 -0.52 -9.22 -3.22
N CYS A 29 0.10 -9.76 -4.27
CA CYS A 29 -0.48 -10.82 -5.10
C CYS A 29 -0.32 -12.18 -4.39
N LEU A 30 -1.42 -12.87 -4.12
CA LEU A 30 -1.42 -14.16 -3.40
C LEU A 30 -0.75 -15.28 -4.21
N ALA A 31 -0.95 -15.34 -5.52
CA ALA A 31 -0.30 -16.33 -6.38
C ALA A 31 1.24 -16.22 -6.31
N ALA A 32 1.77 -15.00 -6.47
CA ALA A 32 3.21 -14.74 -6.36
C ALA A 32 3.73 -15.05 -4.94
N TYR A 33 3.02 -14.61 -3.91
CA TYR A 33 3.40 -14.86 -2.52
C TYR A 33 3.50 -16.36 -2.21
N ASN A 34 2.49 -17.14 -2.61
CA ASN A 34 2.45 -18.60 -2.42
C ASN A 34 3.60 -19.32 -3.14
N ASN A 35 4.12 -18.74 -4.23
CA ASN A 35 5.27 -19.25 -4.98
C ASN A 35 6.62 -18.63 -4.54
N GLY A 36 6.65 -17.93 -3.40
CA GLY A 36 7.87 -17.35 -2.83
C GLY A 36 8.41 -16.13 -3.61
N ARG A 37 7.55 -15.45 -4.37
CA ARG A 37 7.91 -14.28 -5.17
C ARG A 37 7.30 -13.02 -4.57
N LEU A 38 8.15 -12.01 -4.38
CA LEU A 38 7.69 -10.72 -3.90
C LEU A 38 7.05 -9.94 -5.05
N HIS A 39 5.73 -9.85 -5.05
CA HIS A 39 4.95 -9.04 -5.99
C HIS A 39 3.78 -8.36 -5.28
N GLY A 40 3.70 -7.05 -5.43
CA GLY A 40 2.70 -6.21 -4.77
C GLY A 40 2.93 -4.73 -5.05
N ALA A 41 2.02 -3.89 -4.59
CA ALA A 41 2.07 -2.45 -4.82
C ALA A 41 1.61 -1.67 -3.58
N TRP A 42 2.25 -0.52 -3.35
CA TRP A 42 1.72 0.51 -2.45
C TRP A 42 0.66 1.32 -3.19
N ILE A 43 -0.55 1.37 -2.63
CA ILE A 43 -1.71 2.01 -3.24
C ILE A 43 -2.20 3.13 -2.33
N ASN A 44 -2.52 4.29 -2.92
CA ASN A 44 -3.18 5.38 -2.20
C ASN A 44 -4.60 4.94 -1.83
N ALA A 45 -4.89 4.89 -0.54
CA ALA A 45 -6.18 4.45 0.00
C ALA A 45 -7.15 5.63 0.12
N THR A 46 -7.25 6.45 -0.93
CA THR A 46 -8.08 7.66 -0.96
C THR A 46 -9.44 7.41 -1.61
N GLU A 47 -9.48 6.67 -2.72
CA GLU A 47 -10.71 6.41 -3.48
C GLU A 47 -10.86 4.91 -3.78
N PRO A 48 -12.00 4.29 -3.42
CA PRO A 48 -12.19 2.83 -3.57
C PRO A 48 -12.00 2.30 -5.01
N ASP A 49 -12.49 3.02 -6.00
CA ASP A 49 -12.40 2.58 -7.41
C ASP A 49 -10.96 2.64 -7.92
N GLU A 50 -10.21 3.69 -7.58
CA GLU A 50 -8.79 3.81 -7.93
C GLU A 50 -7.96 2.72 -7.27
N ILE A 51 -8.27 2.38 -6.00
CA ILE A 51 -7.61 1.28 -5.30
C ILE A 51 -7.80 -0.02 -6.08
N MET A 52 -9.04 -0.36 -6.46
CA MET A 52 -9.32 -1.60 -7.17
C MET A 52 -8.73 -1.63 -8.57
N GLU A 53 -8.64 -0.49 -9.26
CA GLU A 53 -7.92 -0.38 -10.53
C GLU A 53 -6.43 -0.73 -10.35
N HIS A 54 -5.79 -0.17 -9.33
CA HIS A 54 -4.39 -0.43 -9.03
C HIS A 54 -4.15 -1.88 -8.60
N VAL A 55 -5.07 -2.48 -7.83
CA VAL A 55 -5.02 -3.90 -7.48
C VAL A 55 -5.11 -4.77 -8.74
N ARG A 56 -6.08 -4.52 -9.62
CA ARG A 56 -6.22 -5.29 -10.87
C ARG A 56 -5.01 -5.15 -11.78
N ALA A 57 -4.46 -3.95 -11.91
CA ALA A 57 -3.25 -3.71 -12.68
C ALA A 57 -2.05 -4.47 -12.10
N MET A 58 -1.89 -4.46 -10.78
CA MET A 58 -0.86 -5.22 -10.08
C MET A 58 -1.02 -6.73 -10.28
N LEU A 59 -2.24 -7.26 -10.21
CA LEU A 59 -2.52 -8.67 -10.48
C LEU A 59 -2.26 -9.05 -11.95
N ALA A 60 -2.67 -8.22 -12.91
CA ALA A 60 -2.41 -8.44 -14.34
C ALA A 60 -0.90 -8.44 -14.67
N ALA A 61 -0.09 -7.74 -13.88
CA ALA A 61 1.37 -7.72 -13.99
C ALA A 61 2.07 -8.85 -13.20
N SER A 62 1.31 -9.78 -12.62
CA SER A 62 1.86 -10.87 -11.81
C SER A 62 2.85 -11.74 -12.60
N PRO A 63 3.95 -12.20 -11.97
CA PRO A 63 4.84 -13.21 -12.54
C PRO A 63 4.22 -14.61 -12.59
N GLU A 64 3.11 -14.84 -11.88
CA GLU A 64 2.37 -16.10 -11.84
C GLU A 64 1.13 -16.06 -12.75
N PRO A 65 0.79 -17.16 -13.44
CA PRO A 65 -0.42 -17.25 -14.25
C PRO A 65 -1.68 -17.18 -13.38
N ASP A 66 -2.79 -16.75 -13.99
CA ASP A 66 -4.12 -16.74 -13.37
C ASP A 66 -4.17 -16.05 -11.99
N ALA A 67 -3.38 -14.98 -11.83
CA ALA A 67 -3.33 -14.21 -10.59
C ALA A 67 -4.57 -13.33 -10.43
N GLU A 68 -5.47 -13.74 -9.53
CA GLU A 68 -6.73 -13.03 -9.25
C GLU A 68 -6.86 -12.58 -7.79
N GLU A 69 -6.14 -13.26 -6.89
CA GLU A 69 -6.28 -13.07 -5.45
C GLU A 69 -5.23 -12.09 -4.88
N TRP A 70 -5.65 -11.29 -3.90
CA TRP A 70 -4.81 -10.29 -3.24
C TRP A 70 -5.03 -10.25 -1.72
N ALA A 71 -4.04 -9.74 -0.99
CA ALA A 71 -4.11 -9.50 0.45
C ALA A 71 -3.41 -8.18 0.83
N ILE A 72 -3.84 -7.55 1.93
CA ILE A 72 -3.15 -6.41 2.54
C ILE A 72 -2.15 -6.93 3.57
N HIS A 73 -0.92 -6.39 3.58
CA HIS A 73 0.14 -6.72 4.55
C HIS A 73 0.71 -5.47 5.22
#